data_AF-M7NFT6-F1
#
_entry.id   AF-M7NFT6-F1
#
_cell.length_a   1.000
_cell.length_b   1.000
_cell.length_c   1.000
_cell.angle_alpha   90.00
_cell.angle_beta   90.00
_cell.angle_gamma   90.00
#
_symmetry.space_group_name_H-M   'P 1'
#
loop_
_entity.id
_entity.type
_entity.pdbx_description
1 polymer ?
#
loop_
_entity_poly.entity_id
_entity_poly.type
_entity_poly.pdbx_seq_one_letter_code
_entity_poly.pdbx_strand_id
1 'polypeptide(L)'
;MWRSPFNHPIYHQQFSFSKGLPKIHEHDGKPAQGLGLFWEGRLICFYSYESDLGNGWEDQSVHNDPEEKRQQALKMGANILSYVFIRD
;
A
#
# COMPACT_ATOMS: atom_id res chain seq x y z
N MET A 1 6.34 7.65 13.70
CA MET A 1 6.24 6.99 12.38
C MET A 1 6.97 7.85 11.37
N TRP A 2 7.71 7.24 10.46
CA TRP A 2 8.48 7.94 9.43
C TRP A 2 7.86 7.67 8.07
N ARG A 3 7.90 8.65 7.16
CA ARG A 3 7.47 8.43 5.77
C ARG A 3 8.35 7.35 5.14
N SER A 4 7.73 6.31 4.59
CA SER A 4 8.44 5.27 3.85
C SER A 4 8.89 5.86 2.51
N PRO A 5 10.20 5.93 2.23
CA PRO A 5 10.72 6.39 0.94
C PRO A 5 10.18 5.55 -0.21
N PHE A 6 9.97 6.15 -1.39
CA PHE A 6 9.38 5.42 -2.52
C PHE A 6 10.26 4.27 -3.04
N ASN A 7 11.56 4.29 -2.75
CA ASN A 7 12.48 3.19 -3.04
C ASN A 7 12.49 2.08 -1.96
N HIS A 8 11.65 2.18 -0.92
CA HIS A 8 11.57 1.15 0.11
C HIS A 8 11.06 -0.18 -0.48
N PRO A 9 11.62 -1.35 -0.07
CA PRO A 9 11.28 -2.65 -0.68
C PRO A 9 9.79 -2.99 -0.69
N ILE A 10 9.00 -2.48 0.26
CA ILE A 10 7.54 -2.69 0.31
C ILE A 10 6.82 -2.24 -0.98
N TYR A 11 7.38 -1.31 -1.75
CA TYR A 11 6.82 -0.83 -3.02
C TYR A 11 7.37 -1.58 -4.24
N HIS A 12 8.36 -2.46 -4.05
CA HIS A 12 9.13 -3.09 -5.11
C HIS A 12 9.31 -4.59 -4.83
N GLN A 13 8.19 -5.31 -4.71
CA GLN A 13 8.18 -6.76 -4.64
C GLN A 13 7.85 -7.31 -6.04
N GLN A 14 6.87 -8.21 -6.16
CA GLN A 14 6.36 -8.68 -7.45
C GLN A 14 5.83 -7.53 -8.34
N PHE A 15 5.23 -6.51 -7.71
CA PHE A 15 4.71 -5.34 -8.40
C PHE A 15 5.50 -4.09 -8.00
N SER A 16 5.70 -3.16 -8.94
CA SER A 16 6.48 -1.95 -8.70
C SER A 16 5.58 -0.71 -8.61
N PHE A 17 5.72 0.04 -7.51
CA PHE A 17 5.01 1.29 -7.24
C PHE A 17 6.01 2.43 -7.09
N SER A 18 6.55 2.92 -8.21
CA SER A 18 7.58 3.98 -8.23
C SER A 18 7.13 5.33 -7.65
N LYS A 19 5.82 5.54 -7.54
CA LYS A 19 5.21 6.74 -6.93
C LYS A 19 4.76 6.51 -5.48
N GLY A 20 5.15 5.38 -4.89
CA GLY A 20 4.75 4.98 -3.54
C GLY A 20 3.32 4.43 -3.47
N LEU A 21 2.71 4.56 -2.30
CA LEU A 21 1.41 4.00 -1.98
C LEU A 21 0.28 4.53 -2.90
N PRO A 22 -0.54 3.67 -3.52
CA PRO A 22 -1.65 4.14 -4.37
C PRO A 22 -2.79 4.74 -3.55
N LYS A 23 -3.47 5.74 -4.10
CA LYS A 23 -4.74 6.29 -3.58
C LYS A 23 -5.90 5.51 -4.22
N ILE A 24 -6.65 4.76 -3.43
CA ILE A 24 -7.77 3.94 -3.91
C ILE A 24 -9.06 4.74 -3.86
N HIS A 25 -9.37 5.32 -2.70
CA HIS A 25 -10.57 6.12 -2.47
C HIS A 25 -10.22 7.50 -1.90
N GLU A 26 -11.15 8.46 -2.01
CA GLU A 26 -11.00 9.80 -1.45
C GLU A 26 -11.59 9.86 -0.03
N HIS A 27 -10.90 10.54 0.88
CA HIS A 27 -11.37 10.79 2.25
C HIS A 27 -11.31 12.30 2.52
N ASP A 28 -10.15 12.79 2.96
CA ASP A 28 -9.99 14.15 3.46
C ASP A 28 -9.35 15.10 2.43
N GLY A 29 -9.26 14.70 1.15
CA GLY A 29 -8.57 15.47 0.11
C GLY A 29 -7.05 15.45 0.23
N LYS A 30 -6.49 14.57 1.08
CA LYS A 30 -5.05 14.47 1.34
C LYS A 30 -4.39 13.40 0.47
N PRO A 31 -3.10 13.57 0.13
CA PRO A 31 -2.37 12.58 -0.65
C PRO A 31 -2.13 11.30 0.18
N ALA A 32 -2.25 10.15 -0.49
CA ALA A 32 -1.89 8.85 0.07
C ALA A 32 -0.42 8.81 0.50
N GLN A 33 -0.16 8.28 1.69
CA GLN A 33 1.20 8.18 2.26
C GLN A 33 1.39 6.84 2.97
N GLY A 34 2.45 6.14 2.62
CA GLY A 34 2.91 5.00 3.41
C GLY A 34 3.80 5.48 4.55
N LEU A 35 3.35 5.28 5.78
CA LEU A 35 4.09 5.59 7.00
C LEU A 35 4.55 4.30 7.67
N GLY A 36 5.78 4.29 8.18
CA GLY A 36 6.40 3.11 8.78
C GLY A 36 6.81 3.31 10.24
N LEU A 37 6.65 2.26 11.03
CA LEU A 37 7.46 2.03 12.24
C LEU A 37 8.57 1.05 11.90
N PHE A 38 9.79 1.41 12.26
CA PHE A 38 10.99 0.63 11.96
C PHE A 38 11.64 0.18 13.27
N TRP A 39 12.03 -1.09 13.32
CA TRP A 39 12.85 -1.67 14.38
C TRP A 39 14.06 -2.35 13.74
N GLU A 40 15.26 -1.97 14.15
CA GLU A 40 16.53 -2.49 13.59
C GLU A 40 16.58 -2.44 12.05
N GLY A 41 16.06 -1.35 11.46
CA GLY A 41 16.03 -1.16 10.01
C GLY A 41 14.91 -1.94 9.27
N ARG A 42 14.17 -2.82 9.95
CA ARG A 42 13.02 -3.53 9.37
C ARG A 42 11.72 -2.76 9.62
N LEU A 43 10.88 -2.65 8.59
CA LEU A 43 9.52 -2.14 8.71
C LEU A 43 8.66 -3.17 9.46
N ILE A 44 8.16 -2.81 10.64
CA ILE A 44 7.36 -3.69 11.51
C ILE A 44 5.88 -3.29 11.58
N CYS A 45 5.54 -2.06 11.21
CA CYS A 45 4.16 -1.61 11.04
C CYS A 45 4.11 -0.64 9.87
N PHE A 46 3.19 -0.89 8.95
CA PHE A 46 2.93 -0.05 7.79
C PHE A 46 1.52 0.53 7.90
N TYR A 47 1.43 1.84 7.87
CA TYR A 47 0.17 2.57 7.92
C TYR A 47 -0.05 3.25 6.58
N SER A 48 -1.10 2.81 5.90
CA SER A 48 -1.52 3.29 4.59
C SER A 48 -2.41 4.53 4.73
N TYR A 49 -1.84 5.63 5.20
CA TYR A 49 -2.56 6.87 5.47
C TYR A 49 -3.21 7.40 4.18
N GLU A 50 -4.50 7.72 4.25
CA GLU A 50 -5.29 8.31 3.14
C GLU A 50 -5.25 7.49 1.84
N SER A 51 -5.08 6.17 1.92
CA SER A 51 -4.92 5.31 0.73
C SER A 51 -6.12 4.41 0.47
N ASP A 52 -6.70 3.82 1.52
CA ASP A 52 -7.85 2.90 1.45
C ASP A 52 -7.63 1.65 0.64
N LEU A 53 -6.48 1.01 0.86
CA LEU A 53 -6.22 -0.31 0.29
C LEU A 53 -7.38 -1.30 0.57
N GLY A 54 -8.01 -1.21 1.74
CA GLY A 54 -9.15 -2.04 2.14
C GLY A 54 -10.31 -2.00 1.14
N ASN A 55 -10.70 -0.83 0.64
CA ASN A 55 -11.82 -0.69 -0.30
C ASN A 55 -11.59 -1.49 -1.60
N GLY A 56 -10.33 -1.59 -2.04
CA GLY A 56 -9.98 -2.39 -3.21
C GLY A 56 -9.70 -3.86 -2.91
N TRP A 57 -9.69 -4.29 -1.64
CA TRP A 57 -9.54 -5.69 -1.24
C TRP A 57 -10.89 -6.39 -1.01
N GLU A 58 -11.93 -5.63 -0.72
CA GLU A 58 -13.28 -6.12 -0.57
C GLU A 58 -13.92 -6.49 -1.92
N ASP A 59 -15.13 -7.07 -1.84
CA ASP A 59 -15.94 -7.32 -3.02
C ASP A 59 -16.24 -6.03 -3.76
N GLN A 60 -16.09 -6.05 -5.10
CA GLN A 60 -16.21 -4.86 -5.93
C GLN A 60 -17.54 -4.12 -5.74
N SER A 61 -18.62 -4.83 -5.43
CA SER A 61 -19.95 -4.27 -5.23
C SER A 61 -20.09 -3.39 -3.99
N VAL A 62 -19.16 -3.46 -3.02
CA VAL A 62 -19.24 -2.69 -1.77
C VAL A 62 -18.96 -1.21 -2.02
N HIS A 63 -17.86 -0.91 -2.73
CA HIS A 63 -17.42 0.46 -3.00
C HIS A 63 -17.59 0.90 -4.45
N ASN A 64 -17.73 -0.05 -5.39
CA ASN A 64 -17.82 0.20 -6.83
C ASN A 64 -16.67 1.06 -7.38
N ASP A 65 -15.48 0.98 -6.76
CA ASP A 65 -14.27 1.62 -7.27
C ASP A 65 -13.92 1.07 -8.67
N PRO A 66 -13.33 1.89 -9.57
CA PRO A 66 -12.90 1.42 -10.88
C PRO A 66 -11.95 0.22 -10.78
N GLU A 67 -12.05 -0.73 -11.73
CA GLU A 67 -11.25 -1.96 -11.71
C GLU A 67 -9.73 -1.66 -11.64
N GLU A 68 -9.26 -0.59 -12.26
CA GLU A 68 -7.85 -0.19 -12.16
C GLU A 68 -7.42 0.11 -10.71
N LYS A 69 -8.26 0.80 -9.93
CA LYS A 69 -8.01 1.11 -8.51
C LYS A 69 -8.01 -0.18 -7.69
N ARG A 70 -9.00 -1.05 -7.93
CA ARG A 70 -9.05 -2.36 -7.29
C ARG A 70 -7.79 -3.19 -7.56
N GLN A 71 -7.32 -3.22 -8.81
CA GLN A 71 -6.07 -3.90 -9.18
C GLN A 71 -4.84 -3.28 -8.50
N GLN A 72 -4.78 -1.95 -8.35
CA GLN A 72 -3.70 -1.29 -7.60
C GLN A 72 -3.71 -1.71 -6.12
N ALA A 73 -4.88 -1.75 -5.48
CA ALA A 73 -5.03 -2.18 -4.09
C ALA A 73 -4.57 -3.63 -3.89
N LEU A 74 -5.08 -4.57 -4.70
CA LEU A 74 -4.74 -6.00 -4.62
C LEU A 74 -3.24 -6.24 -4.82
N LYS A 75 -2.63 -5.57 -5.81
CA LYS A 75 -1.17 -5.66 -6.06
C LYS A 75 -0.35 -5.11 -4.90
N MET A 76 -0.77 -3.99 -4.32
CA MET A 76 -0.09 -3.45 -3.14
C MET A 76 -0.25 -4.39 -1.93
N GLY A 77 -1.41 -5.02 -1.76
CA GLY A 77 -1.62 -6.07 -0.75
C GLY A 77 -0.69 -7.27 -0.95
N ALA A 78 -0.55 -7.76 -2.18
CA ALA A 78 0.39 -8.81 -2.52
C ALA A 78 1.85 -8.43 -2.22
N ASN A 79 2.24 -7.18 -2.49
CA ASN A 79 3.55 -6.68 -2.11
C ASN A 79 3.74 -6.65 -0.58
N ILE A 80 2.75 -6.21 0.20
CA ILE A 80 2.83 -6.20 1.66
C ILE A 80 3.07 -7.63 2.18
N LEU A 81 2.32 -8.60 1.68
CA LEU A 81 2.50 -10.02 2.05
C LEU A 81 3.88 -10.54 1.62
N SER A 82 4.31 -10.26 0.39
CA SER A 82 5.65 -10.62 -0.11
C SER A 82 6.76 -10.05 0.78
N TYR A 83 6.72 -8.76 1.12
CA TYR A 83 7.70 -8.12 1.98
C TYR A 83 7.79 -8.76 3.38
N VAL A 84 6.65 -9.23 3.91
CA VAL A 84 6.58 -9.87 5.22
C VAL A 84 7.17 -11.29 5.18
N PHE A 85 6.75 -12.10 4.21
CA PHE A 85 6.97 -13.55 4.21
C PHE A 85 8.13 -14.03 3.32
N ILE A 86 8.44 -13.28 2.27
CA ILE A 86 9.51 -13.61 1.34
C ILE A 86 10.70 -12.74 1.71
N ARG A 87 11.68 -13.36 2.37
CA ARG A 87 13.00 -12.76 2.59
C ARG A 87 13.95 -13.39 1.58
N ASP A 88 14.64 -12.55 0.82
CA ASP A 88 15.89 -12.95 0.16
C ASP A 88 16.97 -13.24 1.21
#